data_AF-A0A835X0P3-F1
#
_entry.id   AF-A0A835X0P3-F1
#
_cell.length_a   1.000
_cell.length_b   1.000
_cell.length_c   1.000
_cell.angle_alpha   90.00
_cell.angle_beta   90.00
_cell.angle_gamma   90.00
#
_symmetry.space_group_name_H-M   'P 1'
#
loop_
_entity.id
_entity.type
_entity.pdbx_description
1 polymer ?
#
loop_
_entity_poly.entity_id
_entity_poly.type
_entity_poly.pdbx_seq_one_letter_code
_entity_poly.pdbx_strand_id
1 'polypeptide(L)'
;MEILDDKLRVWLQSAKFVKSKPGVYVLYDKNKDVIYIGESENLQNQFTKYVDSNFENDTCKQKTHTYQREFVENQKERKKQLLEDFKNKNGNLPLCNDVS
;
A
#
# COMPACT_ATOMS: atom_id res chain seq x y z
N MET A 1 -10.57 -3.90 -7.51
CA MET A 1 -10.45 -2.63 -8.28
C MET A 1 -9.00 -2.20 -8.21
N GLU A 2 -8.33 -2.00 -9.35
CA GLU A 2 -6.98 -1.44 -9.38
C GLU A 2 -7.07 0.07 -9.10
N ILE A 3 -6.28 0.57 -8.16
CA ILE A 3 -6.32 1.98 -7.72
C ILE A 3 -5.23 2.79 -8.42
N LEU A 4 -4.11 2.15 -8.72
CA LEU A 4 -2.98 2.74 -9.43
C LEU A 4 -2.87 2.15 -10.84
N ASP A 5 -2.27 2.91 -11.74
CA ASP A 5 -2.00 2.47 -13.12
C ASP A 5 -0.81 1.48 -13.23
N ASP A 6 -0.02 1.26 -12.17
CA ASP A 6 1.07 0.26 -12.16
C ASP A 6 0.51 -1.17 -12.08
N LYS A 7 1.30 -2.13 -12.54
CA LYS A 7 0.94 -3.56 -12.49
C LYS A 7 0.75 -4.03 -11.05
N LEU A 8 -0.27 -4.85 -10.83
CA LEU A 8 -0.45 -5.60 -9.59
C LEU A 8 0.69 -6.63 -9.42
N ARG A 9 1.33 -6.63 -8.25
CA ARG A 9 2.51 -7.47 -7.92
C ARG A 9 2.20 -8.37 -6.73
N VAL A 10 2.74 -9.58 -6.73
CA VAL A 10 2.63 -10.49 -5.57
C VAL A 10 3.54 -9.99 -4.44
N TRP A 11 3.03 -9.98 -3.21
CA TRP A 11 3.81 -9.64 -2.02
C TRP A 11 4.69 -10.82 -1.62
N LEU A 12 5.98 -10.73 -1.94
CA LEU A 12 7.01 -11.75 -1.69
C LEU A 12 8.27 -11.09 -1.10
N GLN A 13 9.26 -11.89 -0.71
CA GLN A 13 10.58 -11.38 -0.27
C GLN A 13 11.22 -10.43 -1.29
N SER A 14 10.93 -10.59 -2.58
CA SER A 14 11.41 -9.70 -3.64
C SER A 14 10.88 -8.27 -3.57
N ALA A 15 9.85 -7.99 -2.75
CA ALA A 15 9.36 -6.63 -2.51
C ALA A 15 10.45 -5.71 -1.92
N LYS A 16 11.45 -6.29 -1.22
CA LYS A 16 12.65 -5.60 -0.73
C LYS A 16 13.48 -4.92 -1.83
N PHE A 17 13.39 -5.41 -3.06
CA PHE A 17 14.19 -4.92 -4.20
C PHE A 17 13.48 -3.82 -5.01
N VAL A 18 12.39 -3.27 -4.47
CA VAL A 18 11.78 -2.03 -4.97
C VAL A 18 12.80 -0.90 -4.99
N LYS A 19 12.70 0.05 -5.95
CA LYS A 19 13.67 1.16 -6.01
C LYS A 19 13.55 2.07 -4.78
N SER A 20 14.69 2.55 -4.30
CA SER A 20 14.82 3.56 -3.24
C SER A 20 14.35 4.93 -3.74
N LYS A 21 13.04 5.17 -3.69
CA LYS A 21 12.38 6.40 -4.14
C LYS A 21 11.11 6.66 -3.33
N PRO A 22 10.68 7.93 -3.22
CA PRO A 22 9.39 8.26 -2.63
C PRO A 22 8.24 7.74 -3.48
N GLY A 23 7.11 7.47 -2.83
CA GLY A 23 5.91 7.05 -3.52
C GLY A 23 4.78 6.60 -2.62
N VAL A 24 3.68 6.25 -3.28
CA VAL A 24 2.49 5.65 -2.65
C VAL A 24 2.40 4.18 -3.00
N TYR A 25 1.69 3.43 -2.18
CA TYR A 25 1.44 2.01 -2.41
C TYR A 25 0.07 1.61 -1.90
N VAL A 26 -0.48 0.57 -2.54
CA VAL A 26 -1.77 -0.02 -2.19
C VAL A 26 -1.55 -1.49 -1.90
N LEU A 27 -2.03 -1.95 -0.75
CA LEU A 27 -1.99 -3.34 -0.34
C LEU A 27 -3.37 -3.97 -0.51
N TYR A 28 -3.36 -5.21 -0.99
CA TYR A 28 -4.56 -5.98 -1.27
C TYR A 28 -4.49 -7.33 -0.57
N ASP A 29 -5.63 -7.82 -0.11
CA ASP A 29 -5.73 -9.18 0.43
C ASP A 29 -5.81 -10.26 -0.66
N LYS A 30 -6.02 -11.51 -0.26
CA LYS A 30 -6.18 -12.66 -1.17
C LYS A 30 -7.36 -12.55 -2.14
N ASN A 31 -8.39 -11.77 -1.80
CA ASN A 31 -9.57 -11.55 -2.62
C ASN A 31 -9.37 -10.36 -3.58
N LYS A 32 -8.20 -9.70 -3.54
CA LYS A 32 -7.89 -8.46 -4.25
C LYS A 32 -8.71 -7.26 -3.74
N ASP A 33 -9.16 -7.33 -2.49
CA ASP A 33 -9.77 -6.18 -1.81
C ASP A 33 -8.68 -5.27 -1.28
N VAL A 34 -8.88 -3.95 -1.46
CA VAL A 34 -7.94 -2.94 -0.98
C VAL A 34 -8.04 -2.87 0.53
N ILE A 35 -6.96 -3.22 1.22
CA ILE A 35 -6.91 -3.22 2.68
C ILE A 35 -6.11 -2.04 3.23
N TYR A 36 -5.17 -1.48 2.46
CA TYR A 36 -4.37 -0.35 2.92
C TYR A 36 -3.85 0.52 1.78
N ILE A 37 -3.86 1.84 1.97
CA ILE A 37 -3.21 2.83 1.12
C ILE A 37 -2.18 3.57 1.98
N GLY A 38 -0.91 3.49 1.56
CA GLY A 38 0.25 4.03 2.27
C GLY A 38 1.09 4.96 1.41
N GLU A 39 2.01 5.64 2.08
CA GLU A 39 3.04 6.48 1.45
C GLU A 39 4.38 6.25 2.15
N SER A 40 5.46 6.58 1.46
CA SER A 40 6.79 6.63 2.04
C SER A 40 7.69 7.58 1.26
N GLU A 41 8.60 8.25 1.95
CA GLU A 41 9.75 8.94 1.33
C GLU A 41 10.75 7.94 0.73
N ASN A 42 10.69 6.66 1.13
CA ASN A 42 11.54 5.61 0.61
C ASN A 42 10.82 4.25 0.62
N LEU A 43 10.25 3.88 -0.54
CA LEU A 43 9.53 2.60 -0.68
C LEU A 43 10.42 1.38 -0.39
N GLN A 44 11.73 1.45 -0.66
CA GLN A 44 12.64 0.34 -0.38
C GLN A 44 12.75 0.06 1.12
N ASN A 45 12.97 1.10 1.91
CA ASN A 45 13.06 0.97 3.36
C ASN A 45 11.73 0.50 3.95
N GLN A 46 10.61 1.07 3.50
CA GLN A 46 9.28 0.71 4.01
C GLN A 46 8.93 -0.75 3.71
N PHE A 47 9.17 -1.21 2.48
CA PHE A 47 8.86 -2.60 2.12
C PHE A 47 9.83 -3.57 2.79
N THR A 48 11.10 -3.21 2.94
CA THR A 48 12.06 -4.02 3.70
C THR A 48 11.60 -4.20 5.13
N LYS A 49 11.22 -3.10 5.79
CA LYS A 49 10.65 -3.13 7.14
C LYS A 49 9.45 -4.06 7.23
N TYR A 50 8.47 -3.94 6.34
CA TYR A 50 7.29 -4.79 6.34
C TYR A 50 7.62 -6.27 6.09
N VAL A 51 8.55 -6.57 5.20
CA VAL A 51 8.95 -7.97 4.95
C VAL A 51 9.70 -8.55 6.16
N ASP A 52 10.62 -7.80 6.77
CA ASP A 52 11.44 -8.29 7.90
C ASP A 52 10.67 -8.39 9.21
N SER A 53 9.72 -7.49 9.44
CA SER A 53 8.91 -7.46 10.67
C SER A 53 7.54 -8.10 10.52
N ASN A 54 7.25 -8.74 9.37
CA ASN A 54 5.92 -9.24 9.02
C ASN A 54 4.82 -8.20 9.26
N PHE A 55 4.98 -7.04 8.60
CA PHE A 55 4.17 -5.84 8.76
C PHE A 55 4.15 -5.28 10.19
N GLU A 56 5.28 -5.29 10.90
CA GLU A 56 5.39 -4.79 12.28
C GLU A 56 4.43 -5.50 13.26
N ASN A 57 4.09 -6.75 12.97
CA ASN A 57 3.05 -7.52 13.66
C ASN A 57 1.62 -6.92 13.56
N ASP A 58 1.37 -6.02 12.61
CA ASP A 58 0.02 -5.51 12.30
C ASP A 58 -0.80 -6.61 11.62
N THR A 59 -1.67 -7.25 12.41
CA THR A 59 -2.52 -8.36 11.96
C THR A 59 -3.49 -7.97 10.84
N CYS A 60 -3.81 -6.69 10.69
CA CYS A 60 -4.62 -6.21 9.58
C CYS A 60 -3.81 -6.24 8.28
N LYS A 61 -2.60 -5.66 8.29
CA LYS A 61 -1.73 -5.59 7.10
C LYS A 61 -1.11 -6.94 6.74
N GLN A 62 -0.94 -7.86 7.68
CA GLN A 62 -0.48 -9.24 7.41
C GLN A 62 -1.38 -10.03 6.44
N LYS A 63 -2.61 -9.58 6.20
CA LYS A 63 -3.50 -10.15 5.18
C LYS A 63 -3.05 -9.85 3.74
N THR A 64 -2.02 -9.02 3.56
CA THR A 64 -1.52 -8.61 2.24
C THR A 64 -1.08 -9.82 1.42
N HIS A 65 -1.59 -9.91 0.20
CA HIS A 65 -1.23 -10.90 -0.80
C HIS A 65 -0.63 -10.28 -2.06
N THR A 66 -1.15 -9.12 -2.47
CA THR A 66 -0.65 -8.37 -3.63
C THR A 66 -0.55 -6.89 -3.32
N TYR A 67 0.20 -6.15 -4.13
CA TYR A 67 0.36 -4.71 -3.99
C TYR A 67 0.51 -4.00 -5.34
N GLN A 68 0.16 -2.72 -5.37
CA GLN A 68 0.55 -1.77 -6.42
C GLN A 68 1.39 -0.66 -5.79
N ARG A 69 2.16 0.06 -6.61
CA ARG A 69 2.95 1.22 -6.16
C ARG A 69 3.06 2.25 -7.27
N GLU A 70 3.22 3.51 -6.88
CA GLU A 70 3.45 4.62 -7.79
C GLU A 70 4.59 5.46 -7.20
N PHE A 71 5.64 5.69 -7.99
CA PHE A 71 6.74 6.55 -7.58
C PHE A 71 6.35 8.01 -7.82
N VAL A 72 6.41 8.82 -6.77
CA VAL A 72 5.96 10.20 -6.82
C VAL A 72 6.59 11.00 -5.67
N GLU A 73 6.99 12.24 -5.94
CA GLU A 73 7.68 13.12 -4.96
C GLU A 73 6.69 13.83 -4.00
N ASN A 74 5.41 13.98 -4.37
CA ASN A 74 4.34 14.52 -3.52
C ASN A 74 3.47 13.41 -2.91
N GLN A 75 4.09 12.33 -2.41
CA GLN A 75 3.41 11.11 -1.96
C GLN A 75 2.35 11.35 -0.87
N LYS A 76 2.52 12.38 -0.02
CA LYS A 76 1.54 12.75 1.02
C LYS A 76 0.23 13.25 0.42
N GLU A 77 0.32 14.16 -0.56
CA GLU A 77 -0.84 14.68 -1.27
C GLU A 77 -1.48 13.58 -2.13
N ARG A 78 -0.66 12.79 -2.83
CA ARG A 78 -1.14 11.67 -3.64
C ARG A 78 -1.89 10.64 -2.80
N LYS A 79 -1.37 10.25 -1.63
CA LYS A 79 -2.06 9.34 -0.70
C LYS A 79 -3.41 9.91 -0.26
N LYS A 80 -3.48 11.22 0.03
CA LYS A 80 -4.72 11.88 0.43
C LYS A 80 -5.77 11.77 -0.68
N GLN A 81 -5.40 12.10 -1.92
CA GLN A 81 -6.26 11.96 -3.09
C GLN A 81 -6.78 10.53 -3.26
N LEU A 82 -5.89 9.53 -3.14
CA LEU A 82 -6.27 8.12 -3.27
C LEU A 82 -7.25 7.66 -2.18
N LEU A 83 -7.07 8.13 -0.94
CA LEU A 83 -8.00 7.84 0.16
C LEU A 83 -9.35 8.51 -0.04
N GLU A 84 -9.37 9.76 -0.51
CA GLU A 84 -10.60 10.49 -0.83
C GLU A 84 -11.35 9.82 -1.98
N ASP A 85 -10.67 9.46 -3.06
CA ASP A 85 -11.25 8.75 -4.20
C ASP A 85 -11.81 7.38 -3.82
N PHE A 86 -11.08 6.63 -2.98
CA PHE A 86 -11.56 5.35 -2.46
C PHE A 86 -12.82 5.54 -1.61
N LYS A 87 -12.80 6.49 -0.66
CA LYS A 87 -13.95 6.77 0.19
C LYS A 87 -15.17 7.22 -0.60
N ASN A 88 -14.99 8.05 -1.63
CA ASN A 88 -16.08 8.51 -2.47
C ASN A 88 -16.73 7.37 -3.28
N LYS A 89 -15.94 6.36 -3.68
CA LYS A 89 -16.42 5.20 -4.45
C LYS A 89 -17.03 4.11 -3.56
N ASN A 90 -16.46 3.88 -2.38
CA ASN A 90 -16.80 2.73 -1.53
C ASN A 90 -17.62 3.10 -0.28
N GLY A 91 -17.70 4.40 0.05
CA GLY A 91 -18.37 4.93 1.24
C GLY A 91 -17.53 4.90 2.52
N ASN A 92 -16.43 4.14 2.54
CA ASN A 92 -15.54 3.97 3.68
C ASN A 92 -14.06 4.02 3.28
N LEU A 93 -13.17 4.15 4.28
CA LEU A 93 -11.73 3.98 4.07
C LEU A 93 -11.36 2.50 3.97
N PRO A 94 -10.17 2.15 3.43
CA PRO A 94 -9.68 0.78 3.49
C PRO A 94 -9.61 0.28 4.94
N LEU A 95 -9.85 -1.02 5.13
CA LEU A 95 -9.98 -1.64 6.46
C LEU A 95 -8.81 -1.31 7.41
N CYS A 96 -7.57 -1.31 6.91
CA CYS A 96 -6.38 -1.07 7.73
C CYS A 96 -5.95 0.41 7.75
N ASN A 97 -6.70 1.31 7.09
CA ASN A 97 -6.54 2.75 7.21
C ASN A 97 -7.52 3.36 8.22
N ASP A 98 -8.66 2.70 8.44
CA ASP A 98 -9.65 3.08 9.43
C ASP A 98 -9.19 2.62 10.83
N VAL A 99 -8.19 3.34 11.37
CA VAL A 99 -7.77 3.16 12.75
C VAL A 99 -8.73 3.96 13.62
N SER A 100 -9.81 3.31 14.03
CA SER A 100 -10.72 3.78 15.08
C SER A 100 -10.00 4.01 16.40
#